data_AF-A0A0D8Y9D0-F1
#
_entry.id   AF-A0A0D8Y9D0-F1
#
_cell.length_a   1.000
_cell.length_b   1.000
_cell.length_c   1.000
_cell.angle_alpha   90.00
_cell.angle_beta   90.00
_cell.angle_gamma   90.00
#
_symmetry.space_group_name_H-M   'P 1'
#
loop_
_entity.id
_entity.type
_entity.pdbx_description
1 polymer ?
#
loop_
_entity_poly.entity_id
_entity_poly.type
_entity_poly.pdbx_seq_one_letter_code
_entity_poly.pdbx_strand_id
1 'polypeptide(L)'
;MKKFFGRKKLRKSKSEIVEKKELNGNKTAPVELSQSMSANLINHIPSSSDDWEAVCSSHGDERVKNFDSELSRYMMQTITDVKYMIKKSKYTALSEVNFHRGCLDAHNELRQRYGVPPLVWSAELADMAHAWAVKLSDRGRILYPELPGIGENIMLTEASEQSHLPTGAEVVNAWESEVGQYDFDRPRWNPKCQRFSQMVWRDTIELGASRAWNTSKNCVAIVCFYRPGGNSNAPGDFASNVPSRDCSMSPTRNLADHVKRTVTISAPLDHKKDN
;
A
#
# COMPACT_ATOMS: atom_id res chain seq x y z
N MET A 1 -0.70 -29.44 -56.84
CA MET A 1 0.11 -30.49 -56.18
C MET A 1 -0.09 -30.41 -54.67
N LYS A 2 -0.74 -31.42 -54.07
CA LYS A 2 -1.01 -31.51 -52.64
C LYS A 2 0.24 -32.06 -51.92
N LYS A 3 0.78 -31.34 -50.93
CA LYS A 3 1.84 -31.86 -50.05
C LYS A 3 1.25 -32.12 -48.66
N PHE A 4 1.14 -33.41 -48.34
CA PHE A 4 0.95 -33.95 -46.99
C PHE A 4 2.29 -33.96 -46.24
N PHE A 5 2.23 -34.25 -44.93
CA PHE A 5 3.27 -34.48 -43.90
C PHE A 5 3.26 -33.37 -42.84
N GLY A 6 3.03 -33.59 -41.54
CA GLY A 6 2.74 -34.78 -40.75
C GLY A 6 2.71 -34.33 -39.28
N ARG A 7 1.67 -34.70 -38.52
CA ARG A 7 1.55 -34.41 -37.08
C ARG A 7 2.57 -35.23 -36.29
N LYS A 8 3.43 -34.60 -35.48
CA LYS A 8 4.14 -35.28 -34.38
C LYS A 8 3.38 -35.06 -33.06
N LYS A 9 2.90 -36.16 -32.47
CA LYS A 9 2.31 -36.21 -31.12
C LYS A 9 3.39 -36.32 -30.05
N LEU A 10 3.02 -35.82 -28.86
CA LEU A 10 3.74 -35.76 -27.59
C LEU A 10 4.53 -37.01 -27.19
N ARG A 11 5.64 -36.78 -26.47
CA ARG A 11 6.08 -37.66 -25.38
C ARG A 11 6.05 -36.89 -24.05
N LYS A 12 5.37 -37.50 -23.08
CA LYS A 12 5.17 -37.09 -21.70
C LYS A 12 6.28 -37.75 -20.88
N SER A 13 7.09 -37.00 -20.16
CA SER A 13 8.01 -37.55 -19.16
C SER A 13 7.49 -37.23 -17.77
N LYS A 14 7.33 -38.28 -16.97
CA LYS A 14 6.86 -38.28 -15.58
C LYS A 14 7.82 -39.20 -14.82
N SER A 15 8.57 -38.66 -13.87
CA SER A 15 9.25 -39.34 -12.76
C SER A 15 10.04 -38.25 -12.01
N GLU A 16 10.29 -38.27 -10.71
CA GLU A 16 9.83 -39.08 -9.58
C GLU A 16 10.15 -38.25 -8.33
N ILE A 17 9.29 -38.34 -7.33
CA ILE A 17 9.44 -37.76 -6.01
C ILE A 17 10.41 -38.65 -5.22
N VAL A 18 11.42 -38.07 -4.59
CA VAL A 18 12.17 -38.72 -3.50
C VAL A 18 12.03 -37.86 -2.25
N GLU A 19 11.18 -38.33 -1.35
CA GLU A 19 11.20 -37.96 0.07
C GLU A 19 12.50 -38.44 0.71
N LYS A 20 13.13 -37.60 1.53
CA LYS A 20 13.92 -38.08 2.66
C LYS A 20 13.52 -37.34 3.93
N LYS A 21 13.17 -38.18 4.90
CA LYS A 21 12.69 -37.91 6.26
C LYS A 21 13.80 -37.40 7.17
N GLU A 22 13.36 -36.68 8.18
CA GLU A 22 14.04 -36.06 9.32
C GLU A 22 15.04 -36.97 10.08
N LEU A 23 15.98 -36.33 10.78
CA LEU A 23 16.42 -36.76 12.12
C LEU A 23 16.89 -35.55 12.95
N ASN A 24 16.53 -35.65 14.23
CA ASN A 24 16.45 -34.67 15.30
C ASN A 24 17.79 -34.45 16.03
N GLY A 25 18.00 -33.32 16.72
CA GLY A 25 19.21 -33.13 17.52
C GLY A 25 19.39 -31.78 18.22
N ASN A 26 18.62 -31.55 19.27
CA ASN A 26 18.85 -30.53 20.31
C ASN A 26 20.31 -30.47 20.81
N LYS A 27 20.81 -29.25 21.11
CA LYS A 27 21.57 -28.96 22.34
C LYS A 27 21.72 -27.44 22.56
N THR A 28 21.17 -27.02 23.69
CA THR A 28 21.30 -25.73 24.37
C THR A 28 22.57 -25.69 25.24
N ALA A 29 23.24 -24.55 25.31
CA ALA A 29 23.88 -23.98 26.52
C ALA A 29 24.45 -22.57 26.23
N PRO A 30 24.51 -21.67 27.23
CA PRO A 30 24.58 -20.22 27.05
C PRO A 30 26.02 -19.66 27.11
N VAL A 31 26.23 -18.49 26.52
CA VAL A 31 27.48 -17.72 26.64
C VAL A 31 27.27 -16.54 27.58
N GLU A 32 28.16 -16.43 28.55
CA GLU A 32 28.25 -15.45 29.64
C GLU A 32 28.47 -14.00 29.17
N LEU A 33 27.92 -13.11 29.99
CA LEU A 33 28.05 -11.65 29.96
C LEU A 33 29.26 -11.22 30.81
N SER A 34 30.17 -10.43 30.23
CA SER A 34 31.07 -9.49 30.92
C SER A 34 31.46 -8.45 29.85
N GLN A 35 31.54 -7.14 30.03
CA GLN A 35 32.01 -6.28 31.12
C GLN A 35 31.21 -4.95 31.02
N SER A 36 30.71 -4.36 32.12
CA SER A 36 31.41 -3.38 32.97
C SER A 36 32.08 -2.24 32.20
N MET A 37 31.53 -1.02 32.31
CA MET A 37 32.26 0.20 32.71
C MET A 37 31.22 1.28 33.08
N SER A 38 31.21 1.65 34.36
CA SER A 38 30.54 2.84 34.88
C SER A 38 31.57 3.96 35.03
N ALA A 39 31.21 5.18 34.65
CA ALA A 39 31.83 6.38 35.18
C ALA A 39 30.79 7.50 35.27
N ASN A 40 30.45 7.85 36.51
CA ASN A 40 29.68 9.03 36.88
C ASN A 40 30.48 10.31 36.59
N LEU A 41 29.81 11.35 36.11
CA LEU A 41 30.20 12.73 36.42
C LEU A 41 28.95 13.53 36.78
N ILE A 42 29.07 14.25 37.90
CA ILE A 42 28.03 14.96 38.63
C ILE A 42 28.16 16.47 38.37
N ASN A 43 27.00 17.15 38.41
CA ASN A 43 26.72 18.58 38.59
C ASN A 43 26.96 19.57 37.43
N HIS A 44 25.89 20.22 36.95
CA HIS A 44 25.43 21.50 37.53
C HIS A 44 24.11 21.98 36.90
N ILE A 45 23.19 22.42 37.76
CA ILE A 45 21.99 23.20 37.40
C ILE A 45 22.37 24.69 37.46
N PRO A 46 21.93 25.50 36.47
CA PRO A 46 21.48 26.85 36.76
C PRO A 46 20.05 27.09 36.25
N SER A 47 19.25 27.63 37.16
CA SER A 47 17.98 28.29 36.91
C SER A 47 18.23 29.61 36.18
N SER A 48 17.54 29.86 35.07
CA SER A 48 17.16 31.21 34.59
C SER A 48 16.28 31.13 33.33
N SER A 49 15.06 31.64 33.48
CA SER A 49 14.09 32.20 32.52
C SER A 49 14.36 32.13 31.02
N ASP A 50 13.30 31.67 30.31
CA ASP A 50 12.85 32.04 28.96
C ASP A 50 13.74 31.72 27.76
N ASP A 51 13.54 30.53 27.20
CA ASP A 51 13.60 30.29 25.74
C ASP A 51 12.78 29.04 25.40
N TRP A 52 11.60 29.24 24.79
CA TRP A 52 10.73 28.17 24.31
C TRP A 52 11.22 27.66 22.95
N GLU A 53 12.31 26.92 22.93
CA GLU A 53 12.68 26.15 21.73
C GLU A 53 11.89 24.83 21.66
N ALA A 54 11.17 24.70 20.54
CA ALA A 54 10.27 23.62 20.22
C ALA A 54 11.02 22.29 20.06
N VAL A 55 10.95 21.43 21.06
CA VAL A 55 11.27 20.00 20.91
C VAL A 55 9.99 19.27 20.46
N CYS A 56 9.66 19.42 19.18
CA CYS A 56 8.68 18.57 18.51
C CYS A 56 9.41 17.40 17.84
N SER A 57 9.10 16.19 18.29
CA SER A 57 9.58 14.88 17.82
C SER A 57 9.86 14.78 16.32
N SER A 58 11.15 14.69 15.96
CA SER A 58 11.66 14.43 14.60
C SER A 58 11.41 13.01 14.07
N HIS A 59 10.87 12.10 14.88
CA HIS A 59 10.75 10.69 14.52
C HIS A 59 9.69 10.39 13.44
N GLY A 60 8.69 11.27 13.27
CA GLY A 60 7.70 11.16 12.20
C GLY A 60 8.18 11.79 10.88
N ASP A 61 8.84 12.94 10.98
CA ASP A 61 9.30 13.74 9.85
C ASP A 61 10.52 13.10 9.16
N GLU A 62 11.47 12.56 9.93
CA GLU A 62 12.60 11.81 9.35
C GLU A 62 12.18 10.51 8.67
N ARG A 63 11.17 9.79 9.20
CA ARG A 63 10.68 8.55 8.57
C ARG A 63 10.00 8.83 7.22
N VAL A 64 9.18 9.89 7.13
CA VAL A 64 8.51 10.28 5.89
C VAL A 64 9.52 10.83 4.87
N LYS A 65 10.47 11.66 5.31
CA LYS A 65 11.59 12.13 4.47
C LYS A 65 12.48 10.99 3.98
N ASN A 66 12.80 10.04 4.85
CA ASN A 66 13.59 8.85 4.47
C ASN A 66 12.84 7.97 3.47
N PHE A 67 11.51 7.87 3.59
CA PHE A 67 10.69 7.08 2.66
C PHE A 67 10.56 7.76 1.28
N ASP A 68 10.34 9.07 1.24
CA ASP A 68 10.35 9.83 -0.02
C ASP A 68 11.74 9.82 -0.67
N SER A 69 12.80 9.76 0.15
CA SER A 69 14.18 9.56 -0.32
C SER A 69 14.40 8.16 -0.92
N GLU A 70 13.75 7.12 -0.40
CA GLU A 70 13.80 5.77 -0.97
C GLU A 70 13.09 5.70 -2.32
N LEU A 71 11.90 6.30 -2.44
CA LEU A 71 11.22 6.38 -3.73
C LEU A 71 12.04 7.18 -4.73
N SER A 72 12.63 8.31 -4.30
CA SER A 72 13.52 9.11 -5.14
C SER A 72 14.78 8.33 -5.56
N ARG A 73 15.37 7.55 -4.65
CA ARG A 73 16.51 6.67 -4.94
C ARG A 73 16.12 5.57 -5.91
N TYR A 74 14.97 4.93 -5.72
CA TYR A 74 14.44 3.91 -6.62
C TYR A 74 14.13 4.48 -8.00
N MET A 75 13.55 5.68 -8.08
CA MET A 75 13.31 6.39 -9.34
C MET A 75 14.64 6.69 -10.05
N MET A 76 15.64 7.20 -9.33
CA MET A 76 16.97 7.48 -9.87
C MET A 76 17.71 6.21 -10.29
N GLN A 77 17.59 5.13 -9.52
CA GLN A 77 18.13 3.82 -9.86
C GLN A 77 17.45 3.26 -11.11
N THR A 78 16.12 3.33 -11.20
CA THR A 78 15.35 2.93 -12.38
C THR A 78 15.76 3.74 -13.61
N ILE A 79 15.93 5.06 -13.49
CA ILE A 79 16.43 5.91 -14.58
C ILE A 79 17.84 5.49 -14.99
N THR A 80 18.71 5.17 -14.03
CA THR A 80 20.10 4.72 -14.27
C THR A 80 20.12 3.35 -14.93
N ASP A 81 19.29 2.41 -14.48
CA ASP A 81 19.19 1.07 -15.04
C ASP A 81 18.56 1.08 -16.43
N VAL A 82 17.60 1.98 -16.69
CA VAL A 82 17.10 2.24 -18.05
C VAL A 82 18.18 2.84 -18.94
N LYS A 83 19.04 3.70 -18.39
CA LYS A 83 20.18 4.28 -19.12
C LYS A 83 21.20 3.21 -19.54
N TYR A 84 21.33 2.12 -18.80
CA TYR A 84 22.41 1.14 -19.01
C TYR A 84 22.01 -0.31 -19.30
N MET A 85 20.76 -0.76 -19.07
CA MET A 85 20.42 -2.19 -19.01
C MET A 85 19.10 -2.63 -19.66
N ILE A 86 18.17 -1.73 -20.03
CA ILE A 86 16.83 -2.17 -20.51
C ILE A 86 16.64 -1.92 -22.02
N LYS A 87 16.21 -2.95 -22.75
CA LYS A 87 15.67 -2.87 -24.14
C LYS A 87 14.34 -2.07 -24.25
N LYS A 88 13.96 -1.31 -23.23
CA LYS A 88 12.71 -0.53 -23.16
C LYS A 88 13.06 0.91 -23.51
N SER A 89 12.25 1.56 -24.35
CA SER A 89 12.47 2.95 -24.74
C SER A 89 12.54 3.84 -23.48
N LYS A 90 13.53 4.75 -23.42
CA LYS A 90 13.70 5.72 -22.31
C LYS A 90 12.39 6.46 -21.98
N TYR A 91 11.61 6.76 -23.01
CA TYR A 91 10.31 7.43 -22.90
C TYR A 91 9.28 6.58 -22.13
N THR A 92 9.25 5.27 -22.35
CA THR A 92 8.32 4.38 -21.66
C THR A 92 8.68 4.27 -20.18
N ALA A 93 9.96 4.18 -19.84
CA ALA A 93 10.35 4.09 -18.43
C ALA A 93 10.05 5.37 -17.65
N LEU A 94 10.33 6.54 -18.23
CA LEU A 94 9.97 7.83 -17.61
C LEU A 94 8.44 7.96 -17.44
N SER A 95 7.67 7.48 -18.43
CA SER A 95 6.21 7.45 -18.38
C SER A 95 5.67 6.59 -17.23
N GLU A 96 6.25 5.41 -16.99
CA GLU A 96 5.89 4.55 -15.85
C GLU A 96 6.22 5.22 -14.51
N VAL A 97 7.42 5.80 -14.40
CA VAL A 97 7.87 6.50 -13.18
C VAL A 97 6.95 7.69 -12.85
N ASN A 98 6.59 8.49 -13.84
CA ASN A 98 5.65 9.60 -13.68
C ASN A 98 4.25 9.11 -13.30
N PHE A 99 3.81 7.98 -13.86
CA PHE A 99 2.54 7.37 -13.50
C PHE A 99 2.53 6.90 -12.03
N HIS A 100 3.55 6.17 -11.59
CA HIS A 100 3.68 5.71 -10.21
C HIS A 100 3.68 6.86 -9.20
N ARG A 101 4.50 7.89 -9.46
CA ARG A 101 4.57 9.08 -8.61
C ARG A 101 3.23 9.83 -8.58
N GLY A 102 2.65 10.10 -9.75
CA GLY A 102 1.36 10.77 -9.85
C GLY A 102 0.21 9.99 -9.20
N CYS A 103 0.24 8.67 -9.23
CA CYS A 103 -0.72 7.83 -8.49
C CYS A 103 -0.55 8.05 -6.99
N LEU A 104 0.64 7.86 -6.44
CA LEU A 104 0.89 7.97 -5.00
C LEU A 104 0.54 9.37 -4.47
N ASP A 105 1.00 10.41 -5.17
CA ASP A 105 0.79 11.80 -4.77
C ASP A 105 -0.72 12.13 -4.76
N ALA A 106 -1.46 11.74 -5.80
CA ALA A 106 -2.90 11.98 -5.87
C ALA A 106 -3.69 11.18 -4.80
N HIS A 107 -3.29 9.94 -4.49
CA HIS A 107 -3.88 9.20 -3.38
C HIS A 107 -3.63 9.92 -2.04
N ASN A 108 -2.41 10.41 -1.83
CA ASN A 108 -2.04 11.06 -0.58
C ASN A 108 -2.69 12.44 -0.41
N GLU A 109 -2.87 13.19 -1.50
CA GLU A 109 -3.65 14.42 -1.50
C GLU A 109 -5.12 14.14 -1.15
N LEU A 110 -5.73 13.14 -1.79
CA LEU A 110 -7.08 12.70 -1.47
C LEU A 110 -7.19 12.31 0.01
N ARG A 111 -6.28 11.46 0.49
CA ARG A 111 -6.25 10.98 1.87
C ARG A 111 -6.08 12.12 2.88
N GLN A 112 -5.29 13.13 2.55
CA GLN A 112 -5.17 14.35 3.35
C GLN A 112 -6.50 15.10 3.46
N ARG A 113 -7.26 15.25 2.36
CA ARG A 113 -8.60 15.89 2.37
C ARG A 113 -9.59 15.17 3.28
N TYR A 114 -9.43 13.87 3.48
CA TYR A 114 -10.28 13.05 4.35
C TYR A 114 -9.68 12.79 5.74
N GLY A 115 -8.52 13.37 6.06
CA GLY A 115 -7.88 13.22 7.38
C GLY A 115 -7.38 11.80 7.67
N VAL A 116 -6.99 11.03 6.64
CA VAL A 116 -6.38 9.71 6.81
C VAL A 116 -4.87 9.75 6.53
N PRO A 117 -4.05 8.94 7.24
CA PRO A 117 -2.60 8.94 7.06
C PRO A 117 -2.18 8.64 5.62
N PRO A 118 -1.08 9.23 5.11
CA PRO A 118 -0.62 8.96 3.74
C PRO A 118 -0.18 7.50 3.57
N LEU A 119 -0.32 7.00 2.34
CA LEU A 119 0.21 5.73 1.89
C LEU A 119 1.69 5.84 1.56
N VAL A 120 2.38 4.72 1.70
CA VAL A 120 3.76 4.52 1.26
C VAL A 120 3.81 3.60 0.04
N TRP A 121 4.78 3.81 -0.85
CA TRP A 121 4.90 3.03 -2.09
C TRP A 121 5.46 1.62 -1.82
N SER A 122 4.86 0.59 -2.40
CA SER A 122 5.41 -0.77 -2.36
C SER A 122 5.81 -1.20 -3.76
N ALA A 123 7.12 -1.40 -3.97
CA ALA A 123 7.65 -1.93 -5.24
C ALA A 123 7.10 -3.34 -5.52
N GLU A 124 6.96 -4.18 -4.50
CA GLU A 124 6.37 -5.51 -4.61
C GLU A 124 4.92 -5.44 -5.13
N LEU A 125 4.09 -4.57 -4.54
CA LEU A 125 2.70 -4.39 -4.99
C LEU A 125 2.65 -3.81 -6.40
N ALA A 126 3.59 -2.94 -6.77
CA ALA A 126 3.67 -2.35 -8.10
C ALA A 126 4.03 -3.40 -9.16
N ASP A 127 4.96 -4.29 -8.87
CA ASP A 127 5.34 -5.40 -9.76
C ASP A 127 4.15 -6.37 -9.95
N MET A 128 3.44 -6.69 -8.87
CA MET A 128 2.21 -7.47 -8.93
C MET A 128 1.13 -6.77 -9.77
N ALA A 129 0.93 -5.47 -9.55
CA ALA A 129 -0.03 -4.65 -10.29
C ALA A 129 0.32 -4.62 -11.79
N HIS A 130 1.61 -4.52 -12.13
CA HIS A 130 2.08 -4.56 -13.50
C HIS A 130 1.76 -5.89 -14.19
N ALA A 131 2.10 -7.01 -13.55
CA ALA A 131 1.82 -8.34 -14.07
C ALA A 131 0.31 -8.55 -14.30
N TRP A 132 -0.53 -8.03 -13.39
CA TRP A 132 -1.98 -8.11 -13.54
C TRP A 132 -2.51 -7.18 -14.64
N ALA A 133 -2.01 -5.94 -14.72
CA ALA A 133 -2.40 -4.98 -15.74
C ALA A 133 -2.15 -5.53 -17.16
N VAL A 134 -0.95 -6.11 -17.40
CA VAL A 134 -0.63 -6.74 -18.70
C VAL A 134 -1.64 -7.83 -19.05
N LYS A 135 -1.97 -8.69 -18.07
CA LYS A 135 -2.96 -9.76 -18.26
C LYS A 135 -4.34 -9.20 -18.60
N LEU A 136 -4.76 -8.12 -17.95
CA LEU A 136 -6.06 -7.50 -18.17
C LEU A 136 -6.14 -6.79 -19.53
N SER A 137 -5.12 -6.02 -19.92
CA SER A 137 -5.06 -5.36 -21.23
C SER A 137 -5.06 -6.38 -22.36
N ASP A 138 -4.39 -7.52 -22.17
CA ASP A 138 -4.40 -8.64 -23.14
C ASP A 138 -5.75 -9.35 -23.21
N ARG A 139 -6.52 -9.38 -22.13
CA ARG A 139 -7.85 -10.01 -22.10
C ARG A 139 -8.96 -9.08 -22.57
N GLY A 140 -8.82 -7.77 -22.37
CA GLY A 140 -9.84 -6.77 -22.67
C GLY A 140 -11.06 -6.85 -21.73
N ARG A 141 -10.92 -7.45 -20.55
CA ARG A 141 -11.98 -7.56 -19.54
C ARG A 141 -11.41 -7.64 -18.13
N ILE A 142 -12.14 -7.11 -17.16
CA ILE A 142 -11.73 -7.13 -15.75
C ILE A 142 -11.75 -8.58 -15.23
N LEU A 143 -10.69 -8.94 -14.54
CA LEU A 143 -10.54 -10.13 -13.72
C LEU A 143 -10.02 -9.68 -12.36
N TYR A 144 -10.62 -10.19 -11.29
CA TYR A 144 -10.15 -9.91 -9.93
C TYR A 144 -9.13 -10.98 -9.53
N PRO A 145 -7.97 -10.58 -8.97
CA PRO A 145 -6.97 -11.52 -8.49
C PRO A 145 -7.37 -12.09 -7.13
N GLU A 146 -7.02 -13.34 -6.86
CA GLU A 146 -7.20 -13.95 -5.53
C GLU A 146 -5.93 -13.71 -4.71
N LEU A 147 -5.86 -12.57 -4.02
CA LEU A 147 -4.70 -12.16 -3.22
C LEU A 147 -5.13 -11.88 -1.77
N PRO A 148 -5.03 -12.87 -0.86
CA PRO A 148 -5.44 -12.68 0.52
C PRO A 148 -4.73 -11.49 1.19
N GLY A 149 -5.51 -10.60 1.81
CA GLY A 149 -4.98 -9.44 2.53
C GLY A 149 -4.51 -8.28 1.66
N ILE A 150 -4.65 -8.37 0.33
CA ILE A 150 -4.37 -7.29 -0.62
C ILE A 150 -5.69 -6.80 -1.20
N GLY A 151 -5.95 -5.51 -1.12
CA GLY A 151 -7.10 -4.87 -1.76
C GLY A 151 -6.77 -4.39 -3.16
N GLU A 152 -7.78 -4.16 -3.99
CA GLU A 152 -7.59 -3.78 -5.38
C GLU A 152 -8.56 -2.69 -5.88
N ASN A 153 -8.02 -1.80 -6.71
CA ASN A 153 -8.79 -0.97 -7.64
C ASN A 153 -8.34 -1.27 -9.07
N ILE A 154 -9.29 -1.51 -9.96
CA ILE A 154 -9.03 -1.87 -11.36
C ILE A 154 -9.90 -1.01 -12.27
N MET A 155 -9.29 -0.51 -13.35
CA MET A 155 -9.97 0.21 -14.43
C MET A 155 -9.50 -0.34 -15.77
N LEU A 156 -10.44 -0.51 -16.71
CA LEU A 156 -10.12 -0.62 -18.13
C LEU A 156 -10.59 0.64 -18.84
N THR A 157 -9.77 1.15 -19.74
CA THR A 157 -10.12 2.23 -20.65
C THR A 157 -9.55 1.95 -22.03
N GLU A 158 -9.99 2.72 -23.02
CA GLU A 158 -9.47 2.65 -24.37
C GLU A 158 -8.43 3.76 -24.59
N ALA A 159 -7.40 3.47 -25.38
CA ALA A 159 -6.45 4.46 -25.86
C ALA A 159 -6.01 4.12 -27.27
N SER A 160 -5.84 5.15 -28.10
CA SER A 160 -5.24 5.09 -29.43
C SER A 160 -3.89 5.82 -29.45
N GLU A 161 -3.15 5.69 -30.55
CA GLU A 161 -1.87 6.38 -30.76
C GLU A 161 -1.96 7.92 -30.71
N GLN A 162 -3.17 8.47 -30.87
CA GLN A 162 -3.43 9.91 -30.82
C GLN A 162 -3.85 10.39 -29.42
N SER A 163 -4.10 9.48 -28.48
CA SER A 163 -4.48 9.79 -27.10
C SER A 163 -3.31 9.63 -26.13
N HIS A 164 -3.30 10.40 -25.05
CA HIS A 164 -2.37 10.16 -23.95
C HIS A 164 -2.87 9.00 -23.07
N LEU A 165 -1.92 8.29 -22.45
CA LEU A 165 -2.27 7.29 -21.45
C LEU A 165 -2.71 7.97 -20.14
N PRO A 166 -3.75 7.47 -19.45
CA PRO A 166 -4.28 8.07 -18.22
C PRO A 166 -3.21 8.23 -17.15
N THR A 167 -2.93 9.47 -16.76
CA THR A 167 -2.03 9.81 -15.66
C THR A 167 -2.56 9.28 -14.32
N GLY A 168 -1.69 9.18 -13.32
CA GLY A 168 -2.10 8.70 -12.00
C GLY A 168 -3.17 9.60 -11.34
N ALA A 169 -3.05 10.92 -11.52
CA ALA A 169 -4.04 11.87 -11.03
C ALA A 169 -5.41 11.70 -11.72
N GLU A 170 -5.45 11.51 -13.04
CA GLU A 170 -6.71 11.25 -13.76
C GLU A 170 -7.40 9.97 -13.27
N VAL A 171 -6.63 8.92 -12.97
CA VAL A 171 -7.16 7.65 -12.44
C VAL A 171 -7.77 7.86 -11.04
N VAL A 172 -7.05 8.55 -10.14
CA VAL A 172 -7.52 8.82 -8.78
C VAL A 172 -8.77 9.69 -8.80
N ASN A 173 -8.78 10.76 -9.61
CA ASN A 173 -9.94 11.64 -9.74
C ASN A 173 -11.17 10.88 -10.27
N ALA A 174 -10.98 9.98 -11.23
CA ALA A 174 -12.06 9.15 -11.75
C ALA A 174 -12.64 8.23 -10.66
N TRP A 175 -11.81 7.62 -9.81
CA TRP A 175 -12.29 6.82 -8.68
C TRP A 175 -12.86 7.65 -7.53
N GLU A 176 -12.35 8.86 -7.29
CA GLU A 176 -12.86 9.77 -6.28
C GLU A 176 -14.29 10.19 -6.58
N SER A 177 -14.65 10.34 -7.86
CA SER A 177 -16.02 10.71 -8.29
C SER A 177 -17.11 9.78 -7.73
N GLU A 178 -16.76 8.56 -7.35
CA GLU A 178 -17.66 7.62 -6.67
C GLU A 178 -18.14 8.08 -5.30
N VAL A 179 -17.48 9.07 -4.67
CA VAL A 179 -17.90 9.68 -3.41
C VAL A 179 -19.35 10.16 -3.48
N GLY A 180 -19.83 10.60 -4.65
CA GLY A 180 -21.22 11.00 -4.84
C GLY A 180 -22.23 9.86 -4.67
N GLN A 181 -21.78 8.61 -4.59
CA GLN A 181 -22.59 7.42 -4.33
C GLN A 181 -22.37 6.84 -2.91
N TYR A 182 -21.48 7.42 -2.11
CA TYR A 182 -21.16 6.95 -0.76
C TYR A 182 -22.07 7.61 0.28
N ASP A 183 -22.75 6.79 1.08
CA ASP A 183 -23.60 7.24 2.20
C ASP A 183 -22.75 7.28 3.47
N PHE A 184 -22.29 8.48 3.84
CA PHE A 184 -21.46 8.71 5.03
C PHE A 184 -22.22 8.53 6.35
N ASP A 185 -23.55 8.66 6.33
CA ASP A 185 -24.40 8.48 7.52
C ASP A 185 -24.64 7.00 7.80
N ARG A 186 -24.53 6.16 6.76
CA ARG A 186 -24.71 4.70 6.83
C ARG A 186 -23.54 3.97 6.18
N PRO A 187 -22.32 4.10 6.73
CA PRO A 187 -21.10 3.57 6.13
C PRO A 187 -21.16 2.04 6.02
N ARG A 188 -21.09 1.53 4.79
CA ARG A 188 -21.19 0.11 4.47
C ARG A 188 -20.56 -0.19 3.11
N TRP A 189 -20.34 -1.46 2.84
CA TRP A 189 -19.94 -1.91 1.51
C TRP A 189 -20.98 -1.52 0.46
N ASN A 190 -20.51 -0.93 -0.64
CA ASN A 190 -21.32 -0.58 -1.80
C ASN A 190 -20.44 -0.69 -3.07
N PRO A 191 -20.82 -1.54 -4.04
CA PRO A 191 -20.00 -1.78 -5.23
C PRO A 191 -19.86 -0.54 -6.13
N LYS A 192 -20.75 0.44 -5.99
CA LYS A 192 -20.70 1.69 -6.77
C LYS A 192 -19.63 2.66 -6.27
N CYS A 193 -19.13 2.48 -5.06
CA CYS A 193 -18.14 3.36 -4.44
C CYS A 193 -16.98 2.62 -3.77
N GLN A 194 -16.78 1.36 -4.15
CA GLN A 194 -15.73 0.51 -3.60
C GLN A 194 -14.32 1.04 -3.88
N ARG A 195 -14.10 1.78 -4.98
CA ARG A 195 -12.77 2.28 -5.33
C ARG A 195 -12.46 3.51 -4.50
N PHE A 196 -13.43 4.40 -4.34
CA PHE A 196 -13.34 5.51 -3.39
C PHE A 196 -13.03 5.02 -1.98
N SER A 197 -13.84 4.10 -1.42
CA SER A 197 -13.66 3.65 -0.04
C SER A 197 -12.32 2.96 0.19
N GLN A 198 -11.78 2.25 -0.81
CA GLN A 198 -10.44 1.66 -0.74
C GLN A 198 -9.34 2.74 -0.69
N MET A 199 -9.42 3.80 -1.49
CA MET A 199 -8.40 4.85 -1.50
C MET A 199 -8.31 5.59 -0.17
N VAL A 200 -9.45 5.82 0.49
CA VAL A 200 -9.52 6.51 1.79
C VAL A 200 -9.54 5.56 2.99
N TRP A 201 -9.30 4.26 2.79
CA TRP A 201 -9.32 3.27 3.87
C TRP A 201 -8.20 3.54 4.87
N ARG A 202 -8.54 3.88 6.12
CA ARG A 202 -7.58 4.34 7.14
C ARG A 202 -6.46 3.33 7.40
N ASP A 203 -6.79 2.05 7.54
CA ASP A 203 -5.84 1.00 7.94
C ASP A 203 -4.95 0.52 6.78
N THR A 204 -5.25 0.91 5.54
CA THR A 204 -4.35 0.68 4.40
C THR A 204 -3.15 1.60 4.52
N ILE A 205 -1.94 1.02 4.43
CA ILE A 205 -0.67 1.74 4.61
C ILE A 205 0.19 1.77 3.35
N GLU A 206 0.10 0.76 2.49
CA GLU A 206 0.93 0.62 1.30
C GLU A 206 0.10 0.65 0.01
N LEU A 207 0.68 1.23 -1.04
CA LEU A 207 0.14 1.27 -2.40
C LEU A 207 1.20 0.79 -3.41
N GLY A 208 0.79 -0.06 -4.34
CA GLY A 208 1.52 -0.27 -5.59
C GLY A 208 0.57 -0.15 -6.76
N ALA A 209 0.98 0.53 -7.82
CA ALA A 209 0.12 0.79 -8.98
C ALA A 209 0.87 0.57 -10.28
N SER A 210 0.18 0.14 -11.33
CA SER A 210 0.75 0.08 -12.67
C SER A 210 -0.35 0.21 -13.73
N ARG A 211 0.06 0.59 -14.94
CA ARG A 211 -0.79 0.56 -16.13
C ARG A 211 -0.12 -0.22 -17.26
N ALA A 212 -0.93 -0.86 -18.10
CA ALA A 212 -0.45 -1.57 -19.28
C ALA A 212 -1.38 -1.27 -20.47
N TRP A 213 -0.79 -0.96 -21.63
CA TRP A 213 -1.54 -0.72 -22.85
C TRP A 213 -1.25 -1.82 -23.87
N ASN A 214 -2.31 -2.53 -24.28
CA ASN A 214 -2.28 -3.39 -25.45
C ASN A 214 -2.75 -2.61 -26.67
N THR A 215 -1.80 -2.18 -27.51
CA THR A 215 -2.04 -1.38 -28.71
C THR A 215 -2.85 -2.13 -29.77
N SER A 216 -2.69 -3.46 -29.89
CA SER A 216 -3.47 -4.26 -30.84
C SER A 216 -4.96 -4.32 -30.50
N LYS A 217 -5.31 -4.08 -29.23
CA LYS A 217 -6.69 -4.05 -28.74
C LYS A 217 -7.17 -2.67 -28.33
N ASN A 218 -6.31 -1.66 -28.45
CA ASN A 218 -6.53 -0.32 -27.90
C ASN A 218 -6.99 -0.33 -26.44
N CYS A 219 -6.55 -1.31 -25.65
CA CYS A 219 -7.05 -1.52 -24.29
C CYS A 219 -5.96 -1.18 -23.27
N VAL A 220 -6.25 -0.23 -22.39
CA VAL A 220 -5.41 0.13 -21.25
C VAL A 220 -6.02 -0.46 -19.98
N ALA A 221 -5.23 -1.21 -19.24
CA ALA A 221 -5.57 -1.66 -17.91
C ALA A 221 -4.77 -0.87 -16.87
N ILE A 222 -5.46 -0.44 -15.82
CA ILE A 222 -4.87 0.21 -14.66
C ILE A 222 -5.21 -0.62 -13.43
N VAL A 223 -4.21 -0.93 -12.62
CA VAL A 223 -4.35 -1.73 -11.40
C VAL A 223 -3.63 -1.01 -10.27
N CYS A 224 -4.31 -0.85 -9.14
CA CYS A 224 -3.73 -0.42 -7.87
C CYS A 224 -3.99 -1.51 -6.83
N PHE A 225 -2.96 -1.91 -6.11
CA PHE A 225 -3.02 -2.84 -5.00
C PHE A 225 -2.66 -2.15 -3.69
N TYR A 226 -3.34 -2.58 -2.63
CA TYR A 226 -3.33 -1.96 -1.33
C TYR A 226 -3.02 -2.99 -0.25
N ARG A 227 -2.17 -2.64 0.71
CA ARG A 227 -1.84 -3.53 1.83
C ARG A 227 -1.82 -2.78 3.16
N PRO A 228 -2.49 -3.28 4.22
CA PRO A 228 -3.60 -4.25 4.16
C PRO A 228 -4.70 -3.80 3.19
N GLY A 229 -5.40 -4.78 2.62
CA GLY A 229 -6.59 -4.54 1.81
C GLY A 229 -7.72 -3.89 2.62
N GLY A 230 -8.44 -2.97 1.99
CA GLY A 230 -9.61 -2.31 2.57
C GLY A 230 -10.91 -3.03 2.22
N ASN A 231 -12.03 -2.31 2.37
CA ASN A 231 -13.37 -2.78 2.01
C ASN A 231 -13.82 -4.07 2.72
N SER A 232 -13.26 -4.37 3.88
CA SER A 232 -13.74 -5.46 4.73
C SER A 232 -15.19 -5.18 5.15
N ASN A 233 -16.05 -6.20 5.00
CA ASN A 233 -17.46 -6.12 5.35
C ASN A 233 -17.73 -6.63 6.78
N ALA A 234 -16.70 -6.69 7.64
CA ALA A 234 -16.91 -7.01 9.04
C ALA A 234 -17.69 -5.87 9.73
N PRO A 235 -18.52 -6.18 10.75
CA PRO A 235 -19.31 -5.17 11.43
C PRO A 235 -18.47 -4.04 12.00
N GLY A 236 -18.74 -2.80 11.56
CA GLY A 236 -18.06 -1.60 12.04
C GLY A 236 -16.78 -1.20 11.29
N ASP A 237 -16.27 -2.04 10.38
CA ASP A 237 -15.02 -1.74 9.66
C ASP A 237 -15.12 -0.48 8.81
N PHE A 238 -16.20 -0.33 8.03
CA PHE A 238 -16.43 0.86 7.21
C PHE A 238 -16.53 2.13 8.04
N ALA A 239 -17.23 2.10 9.18
CA ALA A 239 -17.34 3.25 10.08
C ALA A 239 -15.99 3.61 10.71
N SER A 240 -15.13 2.60 10.95
CA SER A 240 -13.80 2.79 11.50
C SER A 240 -12.80 3.27 10.45
N ASN A 241 -12.96 2.89 9.20
CA ASN A 241 -11.95 3.09 8.16
C ASN A 241 -12.27 4.18 7.14
N VAL A 242 -13.53 4.47 6.88
CA VAL A 242 -13.93 5.55 5.95
C VAL A 242 -14.34 6.78 6.77
N PRO A 243 -13.62 7.91 6.64
CA PRO A 243 -13.92 9.11 7.39
C PRO A 243 -15.31 9.67 7.09
N SER A 244 -15.96 10.23 8.11
CA SER A 244 -17.18 11.02 7.92
C SER A 244 -16.89 12.29 7.11
N ARG A 245 -17.90 12.78 6.38
CA ARG A 245 -17.80 13.96 5.52
C ARG A 245 -17.18 15.20 6.20
N ASP A 246 -17.45 15.36 7.50
CA ASP A 246 -17.02 16.50 8.31
C ASP A 246 -15.53 16.48 8.70
N CYS A 247 -14.81 15.37 8.48
CA CYS A 247 -13.36 15.33 8.73
C CYS A 247 -12.56 16.24 7.79
N SER A 248 -13.15 16.69 6.67
CA SER A 248 -12.55 17.65 5.74
C SER A 248 -12.25 19.04 6.35
N MET A 249 -12.74 19.32 7.57
CA MET A 249 -12.63 20.62 8.23
C MET A 249 -12.01 20.61 9.63
N SER A 250 -11.55 19.47 10.15
CA SER A 250 -10.94 19.43 11.50
C SER A 250 -9.41 19.38 11.44
N PRO A 251 -8.70 20.37 12.02
CA PRO A 251 -7.25 20.27 12.20
C PRO A 251 -6.94 19.06 13.10
N THR A 252 -6.12 18.15 12.60
CA THR A 252 -5.34 17.14 13.36
C THR A 252 -5.92 16.73 14.71
N ARG A 253 -6.78 15.71 14.73
CA ARG A 253 -7.02 14.94 15.97
C ARG A 253 -5.77 14.14 16.28
N ASN A 254 -5.02 14.63 17.28
CA ASN A 254 -3.79 14.04 17.78
C ASN A 254 -3.96 12.56 18.17
N LEU A 255 -2.93 11.78 17.87
CA LEU A 255 -2.74 10.34 18.17
C LEU A 255 -2.85 9.99 19.68
N ALA A 256 -2.90 10.99 20.57
CA ALA A 256 -2.95 10.83 22.02
C ALA A 256 -4.27 10.28 22.57
N ASP A 257 -5.39 10.42 21.85
CA ASP A 257 -6.70 9.98 22.34
C ASP A 257 -6.93 8.46 22.22
N HIS A 258 -6.08 7.74 21.47
CA HIS A 258 -6.19 6.28 21.33
C HIS A 258 -5.63 5.52 22.55
N VAL A 259 -4.76 6.15 23.35
CA VAL A 259 -4.16 5.51 24.54
C VAL A 259 -5.12 5.49 25.74
N LYS A 260 -6.08 6.43 25.82
CA LYS A 260 -7.00 6.53 26.96
C LYS A 260 -8.11 5.48 26.97
N ARG A 261 -8.36 4.77 25.87
CA ARG A 261 -9.40 3.72 25.81
C ARG A 261 -8.91 2.32 26.18
N THR A 262 -7.60 2.10 26.28
CA THR A 262 -7.02 0.77 26.55
C THR A 262 -6.73 0.52 28.04
N VAL A 263 -6.89 1.52 28.93
CA VAL A 263 -6.57 1.39 30.37
C VAL A 263 -7.81 1.57 31.27
N THR A 264 -8.96 1.02 30.86
CA THR A 264 -10.06 0.79 31.80
C THR A 264 -10.33 -0.71 31.90
N ILE A 265 -9.36 -1.44 32.45
CA ILE A 265 -9.57 -2.79 32.94
C ILE A 265 -10.18 -2.68 34.34
N SER A 266 -11.46 -3.03 34.41
CA SER A 266 -12.21 -3.65 35.51
C SER A 266 -11.65 -3.50 36.94
N ALA A 267 -12.29 -2.66 37.75
CA ALA A 267 -12.21 -2.77 39.21
C ALA A 267 -13.20 -3.85 39.71
N PRO A 268 -12.82 -4.73 40.66
CA PRO A 268 -13.75 -5.71 41.25
C PRO A 268 -14.71 -5.03 42.23
N LEU A 269 -15.97 -5.49 42.23
CA LEU A 269 -17.00 -5.10 43.19
C LEU A 269 -16.77 -5.82 44.54
N ASP A 270 -16.51 -5.06 45.59
CA ASP A 270 -16.50 -5.56 46.97
C ASP A 270 -17.92 -5.83 47.47
N HIS A 271 -18.19 -7.09 47.82
CA HIS A 271 -19.40 -7.51 48.53
C HIS A 271 -19.36 -7.01 49.99
N LYS A 272 -20.26 -6.09 50.34
CA LYS A 272 -20.61 -5.82 51.74
C LYS A 272 -21.37 -7.01 52.32
N LYS A 273 -20.86 -7.54 53.44
CA LYS A 273 -21.55 -8.48 54.33
C LYS A 273 -22.61 -7.74 55.14
N ASP A 274 -23.76 -8.38 55.24
CA ASP A 274 -24.84 -8.07 56.16
C ASP A 274 -24.39 -8.21 57.62
N ASN A 275 -24.77 -7.22 58.44
CA ASN A 275 -25.22 -7.36 59.83
C ASN A 275 -25.91 -6.07 60.28
#